data_AF-A0A8T4J3A4-F1
#
_entry.id   AF-A0A8T4J3A4-F1
#
_cell.length_a   1.000
_cell.length_b   1.000
_cell.length_c   1.000
_cell.angle_alpha   90.00
_cell.angle_beta   90.00
_cell.angle_gamma   90.00
#
_symmetry.space_group_name_H-M   'P 1'
#
loop_
_entity.id
_entity.type
_entity.pdbx_description
1 polymer ?
#
loop_
_entity_poly.entity_id
_entity_poly.type
_entity_poly.pdbx_seq_one_letter_code
_entity_poly.pdbx_strand_id
1 'polypeptide(L)'
;MVNNPQMVELQKLTAKHFTKETGIKVKFTTLPENDVRDKIGQDFANQAGQYDAATISNYEAPIYAKNEWLEPLDRYTKKDKAFDQEDILPSLRESLTGEDG
;
A
#
# COMPACT_ATOMS: atom_id res chain seq x y z
N MET A 1 5.98 -6.11 -3.20
CA MET A 1 4.82 -6.87 -2.69
C MET A 1 5.17 -8.34 -2.51
N VAL A 2 4.38 -9.05 -1.68
CA VAL A 2 4.59 -10.48 -1.38
C VAL A 2 4.37 -11.38 -2.59
N ASN A 3 5.16 -12.44 -2.72
CA ASN A 3 5.05 -13.43 -3.79
C ASN A 3 3.96 -14.46 -3.52
N ASN A 4 2.70 -14.14 -3.82
CA ASN A 4 1.56 -15.06 -3.69
C ASN A 4 0.63 -15.01 -4.92
N PRO A 5 -0.28 -15.98 -5.10
CA PRO A 5 -1.17 -16.03 -6.27
C PRO A 5 -2.05 -14.79 -6.46
N GLN A 6 -2.47 -14.15 -5.36
CA GLN A 6 -3.29 -12.94 -5.40
C GLN A 6 -2.51 -11.76 -6.00
N MET A 7 -1.23 -11.62 -5.64
CA MET A 7 -0.35 -10.58 -6.18
C MET A 7 0.04 -10.85 -7.64
N VAL A 8 0.06 -12.11 -8.08
CA VAL A 8 0.20 -12.44 -9.50
C VAL A 8 -1.03 -11.98 -10.28
N GLU A 9 -2.24 -12.19 -9.73
CA GLU A 9 -3.46 -11.74 -10.37
C GLU A 9 -3.58 -10.21 -10.37
N LEU A 10 -3.17 -9.54 -9.29
CA LEU A 10 -3.09 -8.08 -9.22
C LEU A 10 -2.25 -7.51 -10.37
N GLN A 11 -1.09 -8.10 -10.68
CA GLN A 11 -0.25 -7.65 -11.80
C GLN A 11 -0.98 -7.70 -13.14
N LYS A 12 -1.74 -8.78 -13.39
CA LYS A 12 -2.52 -8.91 -14.63
C LYS A 12 -3.64 -7.88 -14.69
N LEU A 13 -4.36 -7.69 -13.59
CA LEU A 13 -5.45 -6.72 -13.51
C LEU A 13 -4.94 -5.28 -13.65
N THR A 14 -3.78 -4.95 -13.07
CA THR A 14 -3.13 -3.66 -13.24
C THR A 14 -2.75 -3.41 -14.70
N ALA A 15 -2.23 -4.42 -15.42
CA ALA A 15 -1.93 -4.29 -16.84
C ALA A 15 -3.20 -4.13 -17.68
N LYS A 16 -4.24 -4.92 -17.37
CA LYS A 16 -5.49 -4.98 -18.15
C LYS A 16 -6.37 -3.74 -17.99
N HIS A 17 -6.43 -3.18 -16.78
CA HIS A 17 -7.33 -2.09 -16.42
C HIS A 17 -6.56 -0.79 -16.20
N PHE A 18 -5.84 -0.67 -15.08
CA PHE A 18 -5.19 0.58 -14.67
C PHE A 18 -4.21 1.13 -15.73
N THR A 19 -3.28 0.29 -16.21
CA THR A 19 -2.28 0.72 -17.21
C THR A 19 -2.94 1.07 -18.54
N LYS A 20 -3.97 0.31 -18.93
CA LYS A 20 -4.69 0.52 -20.19
C LYS A 20 -5.50 1.83 -20.16
N GLU A 21 -6.12 2.15 -19.02
CA GLU A 21 -6.98 3.32 -18.86
C GLU A 21 -6.18 4.60 -18.64
N THR A 22 -5.08 4.53 -17.88
CA THR A 22 -4.31 5.71 -17.47
C THR A 22 -3.05 5.96 -18.29
N GLY A 23 -2.53 4.92 -18.97
CA GLY A 23 -1.20 4.94 -19.60
C GLY A 23 -0.03 4.84 -18.62
N ILE A 24 -0.28 4.78 -17.30
CA ILE A 24 0.75 4.67 -16.27
C ILE A 24 1.26 3.24 -16.21
N LYS A 25 2.57 3.06 -16.39
CA LYS A 25 3.23 1.75 -16.31
C LYS A 25 3.62 1.43 -14.87
N VAL A 26 3.10 0.33 -14.34
CA VAL A 26 3.47 -0.16 -12.99
C VAL A 26 4.55 -1.23 -13.12
N LYS A 27 5.63 -1.08 -12.35
CA LYS A 27 6.70 -2.07 -12.21
C LYS A 27 6.60 -2.73 -10.84
N PHE A 28 6.67 -4.05 -10.83
CA PHE A 28 6.44 -4.82 -9.62
C PHE A 28 7.71 -5.52 -9.16
N THR A 29 8.14 -5.23 -7.93
CA THR A 29 9.12 -6.06 -7.21
C THR A 29 8.36 -7.06 -6.35
N THR A 30 8.55 -8.34 -6.64
CA THR A 30 7.88 -9.45 -5.97
C THR A 30 8.91 -10.32 -5.28
N LEU A 31 8.76 -10.53 -3.97
CA LEU A 31 9.72 -11.27 -3.13
C LEU A 31 8.97 -12.17 -2.14
N PRO A 32 9.61 -13.22 -1.60
CA PRO A 32 9.11 -13.93 -0.43
C PRO A 32 8.77 -12.97 0.71
N GLU A 33 7.79 -13.33 1.56
CA GLU A 33 7.24 -12.39 2.56
C GLU A 33 8.30 -11.81 3.50
N ASN A 34 9.19 -12.65 4.03
CA ASN A 34 10.23 -12.20 4.95
C ASN A 34 11.18 -11.22 4.24
N ASP A 35 11.62 -11.56 3.03
CA ASP A 35 12.52 -10.72 2.25
C ASP A 35 11.88 -9.38 1.86
N VAL A 36 10.58 -9.37 1.54
CA VAL A 36 9.88 -8.13 1.17
C VAL A 36 9.67 -7.23 2.37
N ARG A 37 9.34 -7.81 3.54
CA ARG A 37 9.17 -7.08 4.80
C ARG A 37 10.49 -6.42 5.22
N ASP A 38 11.59 -7.17 5.17
CA ASP A 38 12.92 -6.64 5.49
C ASP A 38 13.32 -5.49 4.56
N LYS A 39 13.09 -5.63 3.25
CA LYS A 39 13.43 -4.58 2.28
C LYS A 39 12.57 -3.34 2.41
N ILE A 40 11.26 -3.47 2.58
CA ILE A 40 10.36 -2.33 2.78
C ILE A 40 10.75 -1.60 4.07
N GLY A 41 10.97 -2.34 5.16
CA GLY A 41 11.41 -1.76 6.43
C GLY A 41 12.72 -0.98 6.30
N GLN A 42 13.70 -1.51 5.58
CA GLN A 42 14.96 -0.80 5.31
C GLN A 42 14.78 0.44 4.42
N ASP A 43 13.97 0.35 3.36
CA ASP A 43 13.71 1.47 2.47
C ASP A 43 13.01 2.63 3.21
N PHE A 44 12.00 2.31 4.02
CA PHE A 44 11.24 3.29 4.80
C PHE A 44 12.09 3.87 5.93
N ALA A 45 12.83 3.06 6.67
CA ALA A 45 13.68 3.56 7.75
C ALA A 45 14.78 4.51 7.24
N ASN A 46 15.32 4.24 6.04
CA ASN A 46 16.37 5.07 5.43
C ASN A 46 15.82 6.17 4.52
N GLN A 47 14.50 6.23 4.31
CA GLN A 47 13.86 7.15 3.37
C GLN A 47 14.52 7.09 1.97
N ALA A 48 14.84 5.88 1.51
CA ALA A 48 15.68 5.67 0.32
C ALA A 48 14.93 5.76 -1.02
N GLY A 49 13.59 5.81 -0.98
CA GLY A 49 12.74 6.05 -2.14
C GLY A 49 12.88 5.00 -3.23
N GLN A 50 13.22 3.75 -2.88
CA GLN A 50 13.31 2.66 -3.86
C GLN A 50 11.93 2.22 -4.36
N TYR A 51 10.88 2.43 -3.55
CA TYR A 51 9.51 2.08 -3.87
C TYR A 51 8.57 3.28 -3.75
N ASP A 52 7.80 3.54 -4.81
CA ASP A 52 6.74 4.56 -4.77
C ASP A 52 5.50 4.09 -4.00
N ALA A 53 5.26 2.78 -4.00
CA ALA A 53 4.16 2.13 -3.29
C ALA A 53 4.61 0.76 -2.77
N ALA A 54 4.19 0.43 -1.55
CA ALA A 54 4.53 -0.82 -0.88
C ALA A 54 3.28 -1.54 -0.38
N THR A 55 3.34 -2.86 -0.31
CA THR A 55 2.31 -3.67 0.36
C THR A 55 2.80 -3.94 1.77
N ILE A 56 2.09 -3.41 2.76
CA ILE A 56 2.35 -3.61 4.19
C ILE A 56 1.12 -4.25 4.83
N SER A 57 1.30 -4.83 6.01
CA SER A 57 0.21 -5.33 6.84
C SER A 57 -0.29 -4.28 7.81
N ASN A 58 -1.46 -4.53 8.39
CA ASN A 58 -1.98 -3.75 9.50
C ASN A 58 -1.12 -3.82 10.78
N TYR A 59 -0.16 -4.75 10.85
CA TYR A 59 0.82 -4.78 11.93
C TYR A 59 1.86 -3.66 11.78
N GLU A 60 2.38 -3.43 10.56
CA GLU A 60 3.40 -2.39 10.35
C GLU A 60 2.80 -0.98 10.20
N ALA A 61 1.59 -0.87 9.65
CA ALA A 61 0.94 0.42 9.37
C ALA A 61 0.99 1.42 10.54
N PRO A 62 0.53 1.09 11.78
CA PRO A 62 0.59 2.04 12.89
C PRO A 62 2.02 2.39 13.34
N ILE A 63 2.97 1.44 13.21
CA ILE A 63 4.37 1.67 13.56
C ILE A 63 5.01 2.67 12.59
N TYR A 64 4.76 2.49 11.29
CA TYR A 64 5.29 3.37 10.25
C TYR A 64 4.60 4.73 10.24
N ALA A 65 3.30 4.79 10.51
CA ALA A 65 2.56 6.04 10.68
C ALA A 65 3.14 6.88 11.83
N LYS A 66 3.41 6.25 12.99
CA LYS A 66 4.01 6.93 14.15
C LYS A 66 5.40 7.52 13.85
N ASN A 67 6.15 6.91 12.94
CA ASN A 67 7.45 7.42 12.51
C ASN A 67 7.35 8.44 11.37
N GLU A 68 6.15 8.81 10.94
CA GLU A 68 5.89 9.70 9.80
C GLU A 68 6.47 9.16 8.47
N TRP A 69 6.50 7.82 8.31
CA TRP A 69 7.03 7.17 7.11
C TRP A 69 5.98 6.88 6.04
N LEU A 70 4.69 7.09 6.35
CA LEU A 70 3.57 6.86 5.44
C LEU A 70 2.96 8.19 5.01
N GLU A 71 2.52 8.27 3.76
CA GLU A 71 1.72 9.38 3.27
C GLU A 71 0.26 9.22 3.73
N PRO A 72 -0.33 10.20 4.45
CA PRO A 72 -1.74 10.15 4.83
C PRO A 72 -2.66 10.17 3.60
N LEU A 73 -3.59 9.20 3.54
CA LEU A 73 -4.48 9.04 2.38
C LEU A 73 -5.78 9.85 2.47
N ASP A 74 -6.08 10.45 3.62
CA ASP A 74 -7.28 11.23 3.92
C ASP A 74 -7.67 12.24 2.85
N ARG A 75 -6.69 12.99 2.36
CA ARG A 75 -6.94 14.04 1.37
C ARG A 75 -7.43 13.49 0.03
N TYR A 76 -7.12 12.22 -0.26
CA TYR A 76 -7.53 11.53 -1.47
C TYR A 76 -8.89 10.88 -1.26
N THR A 77 -9.07 10.13 -0.17
CA THR A 77 -10.32 9.42 0.13
C THR A 77 -11.48 10.38 0.32
N LYS A 78 -11.29 11.51 1.03
CA LYS A 78 -12.33 12.54 1.24
C LYS A 78 -12.76 13.24 -0.06
N LYS A 79 -11.93 13.22 -1.11
CA LYS A 79 -12.24 13.85 -2.42
C LYS A 79 -12.86 12.87 -3.41
N ASP A 80 -12.62 11.58 -3.23
CA ASP A 80 -13.12 10.56 -4.14
C ASP A 80 -14.54 10.14 -3.78
N LYS A 81 -15.52 10.57 -4.58
CA LYS A 81 -16.94 10.22 -4.38
C LYS A 81 -17.25 8.75 -4.68
N ALA A 82 -16.36 8.04 -5.37
CA ALA A 82 -16.52 6.63 -5.68
C ALA A 82 -15.95 5.73 -4.57
N PHE A 83 -15.10 6.27 -3.69
CA PHE A 83 -14.52 5.53 -2.58
C PHE A 83 -15.40 5.65 -1.33
N ASP A 84 -16.11 4.57 -0.98
CA ASP A 84 -16.89 4.49 0.24
C ASP A 84 -16.03 3.93 1.38
N GLN A 85 -15.48 4.83 2.20
CA GLN A 85 -14.70 4.43 3.37
C GLN A 85 -15.56 3.68 4.39
N GLU A 86 -16.87 3.89 4.48
CA GLU A 86 -17.72 3.19 5.44
C GLU A 86 -18.02 1.73 5.03
N ASP A 87 -17.79 1.37 3.76
CA ASP A 87 -17.94 0.00 3.24
C ASP A 87 -16.80 -0.95 3.68
N ILE A 88 -15.72 -0.40 4.24
CA ILE A 88 -14.61 -1.20 4.77
C ILE A 88 -14.93 -1.62 6.21
N LEU A 89 -14.71 -2.92 6.50
CA LEU A 89 -14.91 -3.49 7.85
C LEU A 89 -14.29 -2.59 8.93
N PRO A 90 -15.04 -2.20 9.98
CA PRO A 90 -14.57 -1.24 10.99
C PRO A 90 -13.22 -1.61 11.61
N SER A 91 -13.01 -2.89 11.94
CA SER A 91 -11.75 -3.36 12.52
C SER A 91 -10.55 -3.22 11.58
N LEU A 92 -10.75 -3.32 10.26
CA LEU A 92 -9.67 -3.10 9.29
C LEU A 92 -9.35 -1.61 9.18
N ARG A 93 -10.36 -0.75 9.18
CA ARG A 93 -10.17 0.71 9.16
C ARG A 93 -9.36 1.17 10.37
N GLU A 94 -9.82 0.80 11.57
CA GLU A 94 -9.14 1.13 12.81
C GLU A 94 -7.69 0.63 12.82
N SER A 95 -7.42 -0.56 12.27
CA SER A 95 -6.07 -1.10 12.21
C SER A 95 -5.13 -0.40 11.21
N LEU A 96 -5.65 0.46 10.35
CA LEU A 96 -4.91 1.21 9.33
C LEU A 96 -4.92 2.74 9.58
N THR A 97 -5.63 3.20 10.61
CA THR A 97 -5.70 4.61 11.00
C THR A 97 -4.51 4.96 11.91
N GLY A 98 -3.80 6.05 11.58
CA GLY A 98 -2.70 6.58 12.38
C GLY A 98 -3.20 7.28 13.65
N GLU A 99 -2.28 7.71 14.51
CA GLU A 99 -2.65 8.51 15.70
C GLU A 99 -3.27 9.88 15.33
N ASP A 100 -3.08 10.33 14.09
CA ASP A 100 -3.59 11.58 13.52
C ASP A 100 -5.04 11.52 13.00
N GLY A 101 -5.66 10.34 13.03
CA GLY A 101 -7.07 10.11 12.65
C GLY A 101 -7.28 9.84 11.17
#